data_AF-A0A2V8WAI2-F1
#
_entry.id   AF-A0A2V8WAI2-F1
#
_cell.length_a   1.000
_cell.length_b   1.000
_cell.length_c   1.000
_cell.angle_alpha   90.00
_cell.angle_beta   90.00
_cell.angle_gamma   90.00
#
_symmetry.space_group_name_H-M   'P 1'
#
loop_
_entity.id
_entity.type
_entity.pdbx_description
1 polymer ?
#
loop_
_entity_poly.entity_id
_entity_poly.type
_entity_poly.pdbx_seq_one_letter_code
_entity_poly.pdbx_strand_id
1 'polypeptide(L)' 'HPLGGCNIGPSPAMGVVDHAGKVFGYDNLYVADGAIVPRPLGVNPSRTIGALAERIASLIPA' A
#
# COMPACT_ATOMS: atom_id res chain seq x y z
N HIS A 1 8.89 -11.67 7.48
CA HIS A 1 8.84 -10.32 6.90
C HIS A 1 7.59 -9.64 7.45
N PRO A 2 7.70 -8.65 8.34
CA PRO A 2 6.54 -7.92 8.81
C PRO A 2 5.88 -7.21 7.62
N LEU A 3 4.58 -7.40 7.46
CA LEU A 3 3.74 -6.82 6.42
C LEU A 3 2.41 -6.42 7.04
N GLY A 4 1.70 -5.51 6.39
CA GLY A 4 0.30 -5.26 6.69
C GLY A 4 -0.02 -4.27 7.82
N GLY A 5 0.94 -3.43 8.22
CA GLY A 5 0.70 -2.36 9.21
C GLY A 5 -0.23 -1.24 8.71
N CYS A 6 -0.38 -1.10 7.39
CA CYS A 6 -1.20 -0.09 6.71
C CYS A 6 -1.94 -0.71 5.51
N ASN A 7 -2.64 -1.82 5.74
CA ASN A 7 -3.23 -2.65 4.69
C ASN A 7 -4.04 -1.88 3.62
N ILE A 8 -3.87 -2.29 2.35
CA ILE A 8 -4.81 -1.97 1.28
C ILE A 8 -6.19 -2.53 1.63
N GLY A 9 -7.22 -1.70 1.50
CA GLY A 9 -8.61 -2.12 1.67
C GLY A 9 -9.57 -1.42 0.71
N PRO A 10 -10.79 -1.95 0.54
CA PRO A 10 -11.82 -1.32 -0.29
C PRO A 10 -12.47 -0.10 0.37
N SER A 11 -12.25 0.10 1.68
CA SER A 11 -12.83 1.20 2.45
C SER A 11 -12.00 1.48 3.72
N PRO A 12 -12.20 2.64 4.38
CA PRO A 12 -11.53 2.98 5.65
C PRO A 12 -11.87 2.03 6.81
N ALA A 13 -12.98 1.30 6.72
CA ALA A 13 -13.37 0.30 7.73
C ALA A 13 -12.63 -1.03 7.57
N MET A 14 -12.03 -1.27 6.41
CA MET A 14 -11.42 -2.55 6.03
C MET A 14 -9.93 -2.44 5.70
N GLY A 15 -9.35 -1.24 5.76
CA GLY A 15 -7.94 -0.96 5.47
C GLY A 15 -7.55 0.47 5.81
N VAL A 16 -6.27 0.78 5.66
CA VAL A 16 -5.68 2.11 5.93
C VAL A 16 -5.49 2.91 4.64
N VAL A 17 -5.13 2.21 3.56
CA VAL A 17 -4.93 2.81 2.24
C VAL A 17 -5.84 2.20 1.19
N ASP A 18 -6.12 2.96 0.13
CA ASP A 18 -6.79 2.44 -1.05
C ASP A 18 -5.83 1.67 -1.97
N HIS A 19 -6.31 1.24 -3.14
CA HIS A 19 -5.50 0.50 -4.10
C HIS A 19 -4.33 1.32 -4.67
N ALA A 20 -4.33 2.65 -4.54
CA ALA A 20 -3.30 3.56 -5.02
C ALA A 20 -2.34 3.98 -3.89
N GLY A 21 -2.43 3.35 -2.71
CA GLY A 21 -1.58 3.66 -1.57
C GLY A 21 -1.95 4.97 -0.87
N LYS A 22 -3.05 5.64 -1.25
CA LYS A 22 -3.53 6.86 -0.59
C LYS A 22 -4.19 6.51 0.73
N VAL A 23 -3.82 7.22 1.80
CA VAL A 23 -4.41 7.03 3.12
C VAL A 23 -5.83 7.58 3.13
N PHE A 24 -6.78 6.77 3.59
CA PHE A 24 -8.17 7.20 3.70
C PHE A 24 -8.32 8.38 4.68
N GLY A 25 -9.11 9.39 4.28
CA GLY A 25 -9.41 10.55 5.12
C GLY A 25 -8.30 11.61 5.17
N TYR A 26 -7.20 11.42 4.43
CA TYR A 26 -6.12 12.40 4.30
C TYR A 26 -5.91 12.78 2.85
N ASP A 27 -5.68 14.07 2.63
CA ASP A 27 -5.25 14.57 1.33
C ASP A 27 -3.73 14.48 1.21
N ASN A 28 -3.29 14.05 0.02
CA ASN A 28 -1.88 13.98 -0.37
C ASN A 28 -0.97 13.16 0.58
N LEU A 29 -1.52 12.20 1.33
CA LEU A 29 -0.76 11.28 2.16
C LEU A 29 -0.80 9.86 1.57
N TYR A 30 0.37 9.27 1.36
CA TYR A 30 0.53 7.96 0.73
C TYR A 30 1.48 7.05 1.51
N VAL A 31 1.28 5.74 1.41
CA VAL A 31 2.18 4.71 1.94
C VAL A 31 2.63 3.80 0.79
N ALA A 32 3.94 3.71 0.56
CA ALA A 32 4.57 2.88 -0.46
C ALA A 32 5.62 1.94 0.18
N ASP A 33 5.14 0.98 0.98
CA ASP A 33 5.97 0.05 1.75
C ASP A 33 5.28 -1.34 1.87
N GLY A 34 6.00 -2.36 2.35
CA GLY A 34 5.43 -3.65 2.72
C GLY A 34 4.27 -3.57 3.73
N ALA A 35 4.13 -2.48 4.48
CA ALA A 35 2.98 -2.20 5.33
C ALA A 35 1.64 -2.26 4.58
N ILE A 36 1.59 -2.00 3.27
CA ILE A 36 0.33 -2.01 2.51
C ILE A 36 -0.09 -3.41 2.05
N VAL A 37 0.81 -4.39 2.14
CA VAL A 37 0.58 -5.76 1.68
C VAL A 37 -0.26 -6.53 2.72
N PRO A 38 -1.51 -6.90 2.40
CA PRO A 38 -2.49 -7.34 3.40
C PRO A 38 -2.22 -8.72 4.00
N ARG A 39 -1.41 -9.54 3.32
CA ARG A 39 -1.12 -10.92 3.73
C ARG A 39 0.31 -11.32 3.37
N PRO A 40 0.90 -12.27 4.12
CA PRO A 40 2.18 -12.85 3.73
C PRO A 40 2.16 -13.43 2.32
N LEU A 41 3.21 -13.16 1.54
CA LEU A 41 3.33 -13.60 0.14
C LEU A 41 3.94 -15.00 -0.01
N GLY A 42 4.38 -15.64 1.09
CA GLY A 42 5.06 -16.93 1.07
C GLY A 42 6.50 -16.91 0.51
N VAL A 43 6.91 -15.81 -0.13
CA VAL A 43 8.24 -15.57 -0.70
C VAL A 43 8.82 -14.24 -0.21
N ASN A 44 10.04 -13.91 -0.65
CA ASN A 44 10.65 -12.62 -0.37
C ASN A 44 9.78 -11.47 -0.95
N PRO A 45 9.32 -10.51 -0.13
CA PRO A 45 8.38 -9.49 -0.57
C PRO A 45 9.02 -8.33 -1.35
N SER A 46 10.35 -8.20 -1.38
CA SER A 46 11.06 -7.03 -1.93
C SER A 46 10.59 -6.62 -3.33
N ARG A 47 10.46 -7.56 -4.28
CA ARG A 47 10.00 -7.27 -5.64
C ARG A 47 8.54 -6.83 -5.70
N THR A 48 7.69 -7.38 -4.83
CA THR A 48 6.27 -6.98 -4.77
C THR A 48 6.14 -5.58 -4.19
N ILE A 49 6.93 -5.26 -3.16
CA ILE A 49 6.99 -3.91 -2.57
C ILE A 49 7.45 -2.90 -3.62
N GLY A 50 8.54 -3.20 -4.35
CA GLY A 50 9.04 -2.34 -5.42
C GLY A 50 8.01 -2.09 -6.53
N ALA A 51 7.36 -3.16 -7.02
CA ALA A 51 6.32 -3.04 -8.05
C ALA A 51 5.12 -2.20 -7.59
N LEU A 52 4.68 -2.35 -6.33
CA LEU A 52 3.62 -1.53 -5.77
C LEU A 52 4.05 -0.06 -5.63
N ALA A 53 5.27 0.19 -5.16
CA ALA A 53 5.82 1.54 -5.02
C ALA A 53 5.90 2.27 -6.38
N GLU A 54 6.39 1.61 -7.43
CA GLU A 54 6.41 2.16 -8.80
C GLU A 54 5.00 2.49 -9.30
N ARG A 55 4.05 1.58 -9.08
CA ARG A 55 2.64 1.82 -9.46
C ARG A 55 2.06 3.01 -8.70
N ILE A 56 2.29 3.13 -7.40
CA ILE A 56 1.83 4.28 -6.59
C ILE A 56 2.42 5.58 -7.16
N ALA A 57 3.73 5.62 -7.41
CA ALA A 57 4.38 6.79 -7.99
C ALA A 57 3.76 7.22 -9.33
N SER A 58 3.35 6.26 -10.18
CA SER A 58 2.67 6.56 -11.46
C SER A 58 1.25 7.11 -11.33
N LEU A 59 0.60 6.92 -10.18
CA LEU A 59 -0.78 7.33 -9.91
C LEU A 59 -0.87 8.62 -9.09
N ILE A 60 0.22 9.05 -8.44
CA ILE A 60 0.27 10.31 -7.72
C ILE A 60 0.14 11.45 -8.76
N PRO A 61 -0.87 12.34 -8.62
CA PRO A 61 -1.01 13.51 -9.49
C PRO A 61 0.22 14.43 -9.40
N ALA A 62 0.58 15.05 -10.54
CA ALA A 62 1.67 16.01 -10.64
C ALA A 62 1.38 17.33 -9.89
#